data_AF-T0S6A8-F1
#
_entry.id   AF-T0S6A8-F1
#
_cell.length_a   1.000
_cell.length_b   1.000
_cell.length_c   1.000
_cell.angle_alpha   90.00
_cell.angle_beta   90.00
_cell.angle_gamma   90.00
#
_symmetry.space_group_name_H-M   'P 1'
#
loop_
_entity.id
_entity.type
_entity.pdbx_description
1 polymer ?
#
loop_
_entity_poly.entity_id
_entity_poly.type
_entity_poly.pdbx_seq_one_letter_code
_entity_poly.pdbx_strand_id
1 'polypeptide(L)'
;MATIGLTPIWGVATERLADERGPFTYLFYWFVAALRDADSARAKQRVFGLGLLLLLPALLTALCVSFKVDGALGWQWRTVFALVWLVDAACLVYCNRAIRSATMATLSRTLAHLVVYSGLTTHHIFLVLQLEGHITWGWSWVFFPFIATVVPVHGTLLTIVVWAQLLQLAPRLAAAVHWSWLIVFTPLELYAIGSLVYYVRGELLFLPLDTLSTILFLE
;
A
#
# COMPACT_ATOMS: atom_id res chain seq x y z
N MET A 1 -33.91 33.33 1.44
CA MET A 1 -33.41 31.97 1.68
C MET A 1 -32.54 31.61 0.49
N ALA A 2 -31.22 31.81 0.62
CA ALA A 2 -30.28 31.67 -0.49
C ALA A 2 -29.60 30.30 -0.41
N THR A 3 -29.89 29.43 -1.37
CA THR A 3 -29.14 28.19 -1.61
C THR A 3 -27.78 28.54 -2.20
N ILE A 4 -26.73 28.42 -1.37
CA ILE A 4 -25.35 28.50 -1.81
C ILE A 4 -25.09 27.26 -2.67
N GLY A 5 -25.02 27.46 -3.99
CA GLY A 5 -24.58 26.45 -4.94
C GLY A 5 -23.08 26.23 -4.80
N LEU A 6 -22.69 25.30 -3.93
CA LEU A 6 -21.35 24.72 -3.95
C LEU A 6 -21.24 23.83 -5.19
N THR A 7 -20.90 24.41 -6.34
CA THR A 7 -20.32 23.62 -7.43
C THR A 7 -19.01 23.02 -6.91
N PRO A 8 -18.80 21.69 -6.99
CA PRO A 8 -17.65 21.06 -6.38
C PRO A 8 -16.43 21.31 -7.26
N ILE A 9 -15.76 22.45 -7.06
CA ILE A 9 -14.40 22.74 -7.57
C ILE A 9 -13.43 21.62 -7.14
N TRP A 10 -13.77 20.91 -6.07
CA TRP A 10 -13.08 19.70 -5.61
C TRP A 10 -12.98 18.62 -6.69
N GLY A 11 -14.02 18.35 -7.49
CA GLY A 11 -14.04 17.18 -8.40
C GLY A 11 -12.91 17.13 -9.43
N VAL A 12 -12.59 18.27 -10.06
CA VAL A 12 -11.56 18.34 -11.11
C VAL A 12 -10.14 18.38 -10.52
N ALA A 13 -9.96 19.04 -9.37
CA ALA A 13 -8.67 19.05 -8.69
C ALA A 13 -8.33 17.69 -8.07
N THR A 14 -9.34 16.96 -7.58
CA THR A 14 -9.18 15.62 -7.00
C THR A 14 -8.76 14.58 -8.03
N GLU A 15 -9.34 14.60 -9.24
CA GLU A 15 -8.93 13.67 -10.31
C GLU A 15 -7.48 13.94 -10.76
N ARG A 16 -7.08 15.22 -10.83
CA ARG A 16 -5.71 15.60 -11.23
C ARG A 16 -4.64 15.15 -10.23
N LEU A 17 -4.93 15.26 -8.93
CA LEU A 17 -4.04 14.77 -7.86
C LEU A 17 -3.96 13.23 -7.83
N ALA A 18 -5.05 12.54 -8.15
CA ALA A 18 -5.08 11.09 -8.26
C ALA A 18 -4.25 10.57 -9.44
N ASP A 19 -4.30 11.27 -10.57
CA ASP A 19 -3.47 10.99 -11.75
C ASP A 19 -1.98 11.25 -11.51
N GLU A 20 -1.62 12.20 -10.65
CA GLU A 20 -0.22 12.57 -10.41
C GLU A 20 0.54 11.60 -9.50
N ARG A 21 -0.11 11.03 -8.48
CA ARG A 21 0.57 10.26 -7.43
C ARG A 21 0.08 8.82 -7.27
N GLY A 22 -0.98 8.46 -7.97
CA GLY A 22 -1.58 7.13 -7.95
C GLY A 22 -2.68 7.01 -6.90
N PRO A 23 -3.62 6.06 -7.05
CA PRO A 23 -4.83 6.01 -6.23
C PRO A 23 -4.56 5.79 -4.74
N PHE A 24 -3.56 4.98 -4.35
CA PHE A 24 -3.23 4.83 -2.92
C PHE A 24 -2.59 6.07 -2.32
N THR A 25 -1.63 6.66 -3.01
CA THR A 25 -0.99 7.88 -2.56
C THR A 25 -2.02 9.01 -2.47
N TYR A 26 -2.91 9.09 -3.45
CA TYR A 26 -4.03 10.02 -3.46
C TYR A 26 -5.00 9.77 -2.29
N LEU A 27 -5.43 8.52 -2.07
CA LEU A 27 -6.27 8.16 -0.94
C LEU A 27 -5.60 8.53 0.38
N PHE A 28 -4.29 8.31 0.50
CA PHE A 28 -3.50 8.69 1.67
C PHE A 28 -3.45 10.21 1.84
N TYR A 29 -3.10 10.97 0.81
CA TYR A 29 -3.09 12.44 0.87
C TYR A 29 -4.47 13.01 1.16
N TRP A 30 -5.50 12.48 0.53
CA TRP A 30 -6.89 12.86 0.79
C TRP A 30 -7.28 12.57 2.23
N PHE A 31 -6.91 11.40 2.75
CA PHE A 31 -7.16 11.03 4.15
C PHE A 31 -6.45 11.99 5.12
N VAL A 32 -5.17 12.27 4.87
CA VAL A 32 -4.35 13.20 5.66
C VAL A 32 -4.93 14.61 5.64
N ALA A 33 -5.36 15.09 4.48
CA ALA A 33 -6.00 16.40 4.31
C ALA A 33 -7.36 16.44 5.01
N ALA A 34 -8.22 15.44 4.79
CA ALA A 34 -9.53 15.32 5.43
C ALA A 34 -9.41 15.27 6.96
N LEU A 35 -8.37 14.65 7.50
CA LEU A 35 -8.14 14.57 8.94
C LEU A 35 -7.65 15.91 9.51
N ARG A 36 -6.88 16.67 8.73
CA ARG A 36 -6.38 18.01 9.08
C ARG A 36 -7.51 19.04 9.07
N ASP A 37 -8.33 19.01 8.04
CA ASP A 37 -9.41 19.99 7.79
C ASP A 37 -10.68 19.69 8.60
N ALA A 38 -10.73 18.57 9.32
CA ALA A 38 -11.86 18.24 10.18
C ALA A 38 -11.91 19.12 11.44
N ASP A 39 -12.85 20.06 11.48
CA ASP A 39 -12.99 21.04 12.58
C ASP A 39 -13.52 20.47 13.91
N SER A 40 -14.04 19.23 13.92
CA SER A 40 -14.63 18.61 15.11
C SER A 40 -14.04 17.24 15.42
N ALA A 41 -14.00 16.88 16.70
CA ALA A 41 -13.56 15.57 17.16
C ALA A 41 -14.35 14.42 16.50
N ARG A 42 -15.67 14.60 16.30
CA ARG A 42 -16.51 13.61 15.60
C ARG A 42 -16.13 13.46 14.13
N ALA A 43 -15.82 14.56 13.43
CA ALA A 43 -15.37 14.51 12.05
C ALA A 43 -14.01 13.81 11.93
N LYS A 44 -13.06 14.14 12.82
CA LYS A 44 -11.75 13.46 12.90
C LYS A 44 -11.91 11.96 13.17
N GLN A 45 -12.79 11.57 14.09
CA GLN A 45 -13.07 10.16 14.37
C GLN A 45 -13.66 9.42 13.16
N ARG A 46 -14.54 10.06 12.39
CA ARG A 46 -15.10 9.47 11.15
C ARG A 46 -14.04 9.29 10.07
N VAL A 47 -13.23 10.32 9.83
CA VAL A 47 -12.13 10.25 8.86
C VAL A 47 -11.18 9.14 9.27
N PHE A 48 -10.72 9.14 10.53
CA PHE A 48 -9.85 8.10 11.09
C PHE A 48 -10.44 6.69 10.91
N GLY A 49 -11.72 6.50 11.23
CA GLY A 49 -12.42 5.23 11.02
C GLY A 49 -12.44 4.79 9.55
N LEU A 50 -12.59 5.73 8.61
CA LEU A 50 -12.51 5.45 7.17
C LEU A 50 -11.10 5.04 6.74
N GLY A 51 -10.07 5.70 7.25
CA GLY A 51 -8.67 5.30 6.99
C GLY A 51 -8.36 3.91 7.51
N LEU A 52 -8.83 3.58 8.73
CA LEU A 52 -8.70 2.23 9.28
C LEU A 52 -9.42 1.19 8.41
N LEU A 53 -10.62 1.53 7.90
CA LEU A 53 -11.36 0.68 6.96
C LEU A 53 -10.57 0.43 5.66
N LEU A 54 -9.84 1.43 5.15
CA LEU A 54 -8.99 1.27 3.97
C LEU A 54 -7.77 0.37 4.22
N LEU A 55 -7.25 0.34 5.45
CA LEU A 55 -6.15 -0.55 5.85
C LEU A 55 -6.62 -1.97 6.19
N LEU A 56 -7.92 -2.15 6.41
CA LEU A 56 -8.50 -3.41 6.84
C LEU A 56 -8.15 -4.61 5.93
N PRO A 57 -8.18 -4.51 4.58
CA PRO A 57 -7.80 -5.64 3.73
C PRO A 57 -6.37 -6.11 3.97
N ALA A 58 -5.42 -5.19 4.13
CA ALA A 58 -4.03 -5.53 4.38
C ALA A 58 -3.84 -6.19 5.75
N LEU A 59 -4.47 -5.63 6.79
CA LEU A 59 -4.41 -6.17 8.16
C LEU A 59 -5.06 -7.55 8.26
N LEU A 60 -6.24 -7.72 7.68
CA LEU A 60 -6.94 -9.01 7.66
C LEU A 60 -6.13 -10.06 6.89
N THR A 61 -5.55 -9.72 5.75
CA THR A 61 -4.70 -10.68 5.02
C THR A 61 -3.46 -11.06 5.82
N ALA A 62 -2.79 -10.11 6.48
CA ALA A 62 -1.64 -10.43 7.35
C ALA A 62 -2.02 -11.40 8.47
N LEU A 63 -3.14 -11.14 9.16
CA LEU A 63 -3.67 -12.02 10.22
C LEU A 63 -4.11 -13.39 9.71
N CYS A 64 -4.80 -13.43 8.57
CA CYS A 64 -5.23 -14.69 7.96
C CYS A 64 -4.02 -15.51 7.48
N VAL A 65 -2.99 -14.87 6.92
CA VAL A 65 -1.73 -15.53 6.57
C VAL A 65 -1.07 -16.10 7.81
N SER A 66 -0.95 -15.33 8.90
CA SER A 66 -0.31 -15.82 10.13
C SER A 66 -1.03 -17.03 10.72
N PHE A 67 -2.37 -16.94 10.85
CA PHE A 67 -3.17 -18.06 11.35
C PHE A 67 -3.16 -19.25 10.41
N LYS A 68 -3.06 -19.03 9.10
CA LYS A 68 -2.98 -20.11 8.11
C LYS A 68 -1.66 -20.87 8.22
N VAL A 69 -0.55 -20.16 8.32
CA VAL A 69 0.79 -20.77 8.47
C VAL A 69 0.92 -21.51 9.80
N ASP A 70 0.35 -20.98 10.89
CA ASP A 70 0.36 -21.63 12.21
C ASP A 70 -0.64 -22.80 12.32
N GLY A 71 -1.36 -23.13 11.24
CA GLY A 71 -2.31 -24.24 11.19
C GLY A 71 -3.66 -23.96 11.89
N ALA A 72 -3.88 -22.75 12.38
CA ALA A 72 -5.15 -22.34 13.01
C ALA A 72 -6.29 -22.14 11.99
N LEU A 73 -5.97 -21.92 10.71
CA LEU A 73 -6.97 -21.80 9.63
C LEU A 73 -6.87 -22.95 8.61
N GLY A 74 -8.01 -23.60 8.35
CA GLY A 74 -8.13 -24.65 7.32
C GLY A 74 -8.34 -24.14 5.89
N TRP A 75 -8.52 -22.83 5.68
CA TRP A 75 -8.92 -22.26 4.39
C TRP A 75 -7.89 -22.42 3.27
N GLN A 76 -8.30 -22.37 2.01
CA GLN A 76 -7.38 -22.32 0.87
C GLN A 76 -6.67 -20.96 0.80
N TRP A 77 -5.45 -20.92 0.24
CA TRP A 77 -4.69 -19.69 0.09
C TRP A 77 -5.41 -18.65 -0.77
N ARG A 78 -6.12 -19.09 -1.81
CA ARG A 78 -7.02 -18.23 -2.61
C ARG A 78 -8.06 -17.49 -1.75
N THR A 79 -8.62 -18.16 -0.75
CA THR A 79 -9.60 -17.54 0.17
C THR A 79 -8.93 -16.50 1.08
N VAL A 80 -7.72 -16.80 1.59
CA VAL A 80 -6.93 -15.89 2.43
C VAL A 80 -6.58 -14.59 1.68
N PHE A 81 -6.27 -14.69 0.39
CA PHE A 81 -5.89 -13.56 -0.46
C PHE A 81 -7.06 -12.88 -1.19
N ALA A 82 -8.30 -13.39 -1.06
CA ALA A 82 -9.45 -12.88 -1.80
C ALA A 82 -9.71 -11.38 -1.56
N LEU A 83 -9.56 -10.90 -0.32
CA LEU A 83 -9.73 -9.47 0.00
C LEU A 83 -8.68 -8.59 -0.68
N VAL A 84 -7.42 -9.03 -0.69
CA VAL A 84 -6.34 -8.30 -1.38
C VAL A 84 -6.58 -8.30 -2.90
N TRP A 85 -7.04 -9.41 -3.48
CA TRP A 85 -7.37 -9.45 -4.90
C TRP A 85 -8.54 -8.55 -5.30
N LEU A 86 -9.53 -8.35 -4.42
CA LEU A 86 -10.59 -7.37 -4.65
C LEU A 86 -10.02 -5.95 -4.71
N VAL A 87 -9.05 -5.63 -3.84
CA VAL A 87 -8.36 -4.34 -3.85
C VAL A 87 -7.52 -4.20 -5.13
N ASP A 88 -6.75 -5.21 -5.50
CA ASP A 88 -5.95 -5.23 -6.74
C ASP A 88 -6.85 -5.01 -7.97
N ALA A 89 -7.96 -5.73 -8.06
CA ALA A 89 -8.92 -5.61 -9.14
C ALA A 89 -9.53 -4.20 -9.20
N ALA A 90 -9.89 -3.61 -8.04
CA ALA A 90 -10.39 -2.24 -7.97
C ALA A 90 -9.35 -1.23 -8.48
N CYS A 91 -8.08 -1.37 -8.08
CA CYS A 91 -6.98 -0.53 -8.55
C CYS A 91 -6.75 -0.66 -10.06
N LEU A 92 -6.78 -1.89 -10.60
CA LEU A 92 -6.63 -2.12 -12.04
C LEU A 92 -7.81 -1.54 -12.83
N VAL A 93 -9.04 -1.68 -12.35
CA VAL A 93 -10.23 -1.06 -12.98
C VAL A 93 -10.12 0.46 -12.94
N TYR A 94 -9.67 1.03 -11.83
CA TYR A 94 -9.43 2.46 -11.71
C TYR A 94 -8.40 2.94 -12.74
N CYS A 95 -7.23 2.30 -12.83
CA CYS A 95 -6.20 2.68 -13.79
C CYS A 95 -6.68 2.56 -15.24
N ASN A 96 -7.43 1.51 -15.58
CA ASN A 96 -8.01 1.36 -16.91
C ASN A 96 -9.00 2.48 -17.25
N ARG A 97 -9.82 2.92 -16.28
CA ARG A 97 -10.72 4.07 -16.46
C ARG A 97 -9.92 5.36 -16.63
N ALA A 98 -8.93 5.60 -15.77
CA ALA A 98 -8.08 6.77 -15.81
C ALA A 98 -7.31 6.89 -17.14
N ILE A 99 -6.85 5.78 -17.73
CA ILE A 99 -6.18 5.78 -19.04
C ILE A 99 -7.12 6.27 -20.15
N ARG A 100 -8.40 5.86 -20.12
CA ARG A 100 -9.38 6.27 -21.12
C ARG A 100 -9.72 7.76 -21.04
N SER A 101 -9.60 8.37 -19.86
CA SER A 101 -9.80 9.80 -19.64
C SER A 101 -8.50 10.62 -19.62
N ALA A 102 -7.35 9.98 -19.77
CA ALA A 102 -6.06 10.65 -19.62
C ALA A 102 -5.77 11.61 -20.79
N THR A 103 -5.19 12.75 -20.46
CA THR A 103 -4.57 13.64 -21.44
C THR A 103 -3.19 13.11 -21.81
N MET A 104 -2.61 13.55 -22.94
CA MET A 104 -1.24 13.18 -23.30
C MET A 104 -0.21 13.52 -22.20
N ALA A 105 -0.47 14.58 -21.43
CA ALA A 105 0.38 14.99 -20.32
C ALA A 105 0.32 14.05 -19.10
N THR A 106 -0.79 13.32 -18.90
CA THR A 106 -1.00 12.42 -17.74
C THR A 106 -0.83 10.94 -18.10
N LEU A 107 -0.91 10.58 -19.38
CA LEU A 107 -0.91 9.19 -19.85
C LEU A 107 0.30 8.37 -19.37
N SER A 108 1.52 8.91 -19.44
CA SER A 108 2.73 8.18 -19.03
C SER A 108 2.71 7.79 -17.54
N ARG A 109 2.14 8.65 -16.69
CA ARG A 109 2.02 8.39 -15.25
C ARG A 109 0.94 7.35 -14.97
N THR A 110 -0.21 7.47 -15.63
CA THR A 110 -1.29 6.49 -15.47
C THR A 110 -0.85 5.10 -15.95
N LEU A 111 -0.03 5.03 -17.01
CA LEU A 111 0.62 3.80 -17.45
C LEU A 111 1.62 3.28 -16.40
N ALA A 112 2.43 4.14 -15.78
CA ALA A 112 3.32 3.72 -14.70
C ALA A 112 2.54 3.12 -13.51
N HIS A 113 1.43 3.74 -13.09
CA HIS A 113 0.56 3.17 -12.06
C HIS A 113 -0.05 1.83 -12.48
N LEU A 114 -0.49 1.70 -13.73
CA LEU A 114 -1.00 0.43 -14.24
C LEU A 114 0.07 -0.66 -14.16
N VAL A 115 1.32 -0.36 -14.52
CA VAL A 115 2.45 -1.29 -14.42
C VAL A 115 2.70 -1.69 -12.97
N VAL A 116 2.70 -0.72 -12.04
CA VAL A 116 2.86 -0.97 -10.60
C VAL A 116 1.77 -1.91 -10.09
N TYR A 117 0.49 -1.63 -10.35
CA TYR A 117 -0.61 -2.48 -9.87
C TYR A 117 -0.64 -3.85 -10.54
N SER A 118 -0.26 -3.93 -11.81
CA SER A 118 -0.13 -5.21 -12.50
C SER A 118 0.99 -6.05 -11.87
N GLY A 119 2.12 -5.42 -11.51
CA GLY A 119 3.21 -6.06 -10.79
C GLY A 119 2.80 -6.55 -9.40
N LEU A 120 2.10 -5.71 -8.62
CA LEU A 120 1.57 -6.09 -7.30
C LEU A 120 0.59 -7.26 -7.40
N THR A 121 -0.36 -7.21 -8.35
CA THR A 121 -1.32 -8.28 -8.59
C THR A 121 -0.60 -9.58 -8.96
N THR A 122 0.38 -9.50 -9.86
CA THR A 122 1.20 -10.65 -10.28
C THR A 122 1.98 -11.24 -9.10
N HIS A 123 2.54 -10.39 -8.24
CA HIS A 123 3.22 -10.81 -7.02
C HIS A 123 2.29 -11.59 -6.08
N HIS A 124 1.06 -11.10 -5.83
CA HIS A 124 0.08 -11.82 -5.01
C HIS A 124 -0.33 -13.16 -5.63
N ILE A 125 -0.45 -13.23 -6.96
CA ILE A 125 -0.72 -14.48 -7.66
C ILE A 125 0.44 -15.47 -7.46
N PHE A 126 1.69 -15.04 -7.66
CA PHE A 126 2.86 -15.91 -7.47
C PHE A 126 3.01 -16.37 -6.01
N LEU A 127 2.72 -15.50 -5.05
CA LEU A 127 2.64 -15.85 -3.64
C LEU A 127 1.67 -17.01 -3.41
N VAL A 128 0.43 -16.89 -3.89
CA VAL A 128 -0.58 -17.94 -3.72
C VAL A 128 -0.17 -19.22 -4.44
N LEU A 129 0.33 -19.15 -5.67
CA LEU A 129 0.78 -20.32 -6.42
C LEU A 129 1.93 -21.05 -5.71
N GLN A 130 2.88 -20.31 -5.13
CA GLN A 130 3.98 -20.88 -4.36
C GLN A 130 3.46 -21.54 -3.07
N LEU A 131 2.57 -20.87 -2.35
CA LEU A 131 1.99 -21.36 -1.11
C LEU A 131 1.06 -22.58 -1.31
N GLU A 132 0.43 -22.69 -2.48
CA GLU A 132 -0.33 -23.87 -2.92
C GLU A 132 0.56 -25.00 -3.47
N GLY A 133 1.87 -24.77 -3.63
CA GLY A 133 2.80 -25.75 -4.20
C GLY A 133 2.65 -25.96 -5.70
N HIS A 134 1.96 -25.07 -6.42
CA HIS A 134 1.85 -25.12 -7.87
C HIS A 134 3.14 -24.68 -8.57
N ILE A 135 3.93 -23.84 -7.90
CA ILE A 135 5.30 -23.49 -8.31
C ILE A 135 6.25 -23.75 -7.15
N THR A 136 7.49 -24.11 -7.47
CA THR A 136 8.57 -24.38 -6.49
C THR A 136 9.75 -23.44 -6.72
N TRP A 137 9.45 -22.20 -7.11
CA TRP A 137 10.50 -21.22 -7.40
C TRP A 137 11.16 -20.74 -6.11
N GLY A 138 12.36 -20.19 -6.22
CA GLY A 138 12.97 -19.48 -5.09
C GLY A 138 12.15 -18.23 -4.74
N TRP A 139 12.07 -17.88 -3.45
CA TRP A 139 11.30 -16.72 -2.98
C TRP A 139 11.70 -15.40 -3.65
N SER A 140 12.96 -15.24 -4.05
CA SER A 140 13.41 -14.08 -4.81
C SER A 140 12.66 -13.91 -6.14
N TRP A 141 12.34 -15.01 -6.83
CA TRP A 141 11.55 -14.98 -8.07
C TRP A 141 10.07 -14.73 -7.80
N VAL A 142 9.53 -15.26 -6.71
CA VAL A 142 8.15 -14.97 -6.28
C VAL A 142 7.96 -13.48 -5.95
N PHE A 143 9.00 -12.84 -5.40
CA PHE A 143 8.99 -11.42 -5.05
C PHE A 143 9.45 -10.49 -6.18
N PHE A 144 9.99 -11.05 -7.26
CA PHE A 144 10.52 -10.26 -8.36
C PHE A 144 9.49 -9.28 -8.97
N PRO A 145 8.21 -9.63 -9.20
CA PRO A 145 7.24 -8.67 -9.74
C PRO A 145 7.06 -7.44 -8.84
N PHE A 146 7.08 -7.61 -7.52
CA PHE A 146 7.04 -6.50 -6.57
C PHE A 146 8.30 -5.63 -6.71
N ILE A 147 9.48 -6.26 -6.69
CA ILE A 147 10.77 -5.54 -6.78
C ILE A 147 10.87 -4.76 -8.09
N ALA A 148 10.57 -5.41 -9.21
CA ALA A 148 10.71 -4.83 -10.55
C ALA A 148 9.75 -3.67 -10.82
N THR A 149 8.59 -3.63 -10.15
CA THR A 149 7.57 -2.62 -10.42
C THR A 149 7.52 -1.51 -9.37
N VAL A 150 7.74 -1.82 -8.08
CA VAL A 150 7.57 -0.85 -7.00
C VAL A 150 8.86 -0.08 -6.72
N VAL A 151 10.02 -0.76 -6.70
CA VAL A 151 11.29 -0.15 -6.30
C VAL A 151 11.72 0.97 -7.26
N PRO A 152 11.68 0.81 -8.60
CA PRO A 152 12.16 1.85 -9.52
C PRO A 152 11.27 3.09 -9.53
N VAL A 153 9.97 2.92 -9.29
CA VAL A 153 8.96 3.99 -9.43
C VAL A 153 8.79 4.75 -8.12
N HIS A 154 8.97 4.08 -6.98
CA HIS A 154 8.69 4.62 -5.66
C HIS A 154 9.82 4.27 -4.68
N GLY A 155 10.99 4.88 -4.84
CA GLY A 155 12.09 4.82 -3.87
C GLY A 155 11.78 5.57 -2.57
N THR A 156 10.70 5.21 -1.90
CA THR A 156 10.25 5.85 -0.65
C THR A 156 10.68 5.04 0.57
N LEU A 157 10.71 5.67 1.75
CA LEU A 157 10.94 4.97 3.01
C LEU A 157 9.93 3.82 3.22
N LEU A 158 8.67 4.02 2.81
CA LEU A 158 7.65 2.96 2.86
C LEU A 158 8.07 1.75 2.03
N THR A 159 8.56 1.96 0.81
CA THR A 159 9.01 0.87 -0.07
C THR A 159 10.18 0.09 0.53
N ILE A 160 11.13 0.79 1.14
CA ILE A 160 12.26 0.16 1.85
C ILE A 160 11.75 -0.69 3.02
N VAL A 161 10.81 -0.15 3.80
CA VAL A 161 10.20 -0.86 4.94
C VAL A 161 9.42 -2.09 4.49
N VAL A 162 8.60 -1.97 3.45
CA VAL A 162 7.85 -3.09 2.88
C VAL A 162 8.82 -4.15 2.34
N TRP A 163 9.91 -3.75 1.71
CA TRP A 163 10.93 -4.69 1.25
C TRP A 163 11.62 -5.41 2.42
N ALA A 164 11.98 -4.70 3.48
CA ALA A 164 12.53 -5.31 4.69
C ALA A 164 11.55 -6.31 5.33
N GLN A 165 10.25 -5.99 5.34
CA GLN A 165 9.21 -6.91 5.77
C GLN A 165 9.14 -8.16 4.87
N LEU A 166 9.19 -8.00 3.55
CA LEU A 166 9.19 -9.14 2.62
C LEU A 166 10.39 -10.06 2.83
N LEU A 167 11.58 -9.51 3.09
CA LEU A 167 12.77 -10.29 3.44
C LEU A 167 12.60 -11.11 4.71
N GLN A 168 11.80 -10.65 5.67
CA GLN A 168 11.49 -11.39 6.88
C GLN A 168 10.35 -12.40 6.66
N LEU A 169 9.39 -12.05 5.80
CA LEU A 169 8.23 -12.86 5.48
C LEU A 169 8.61 -14.13 4.70
N ALA A 170 9.46 -14.03 3.68
CA ALA A 170 9.90 -15.18 2.87
C ALA A 170 10.43 -16.37 3.69
N PRO A 171 11.47 -16.22 4.54
CA PRO A 171 12.00 -17.35 5.30
C PRO A 171 10.98 -17.89 6.31
N ARG A 172 10.09 -17.04 6.82
CA ARG A 172 9.00 -17.48 7.70
C ARG A 172 7.99 -18.35 6.93
N LEU A 173 7.56 -17.92 5.75
CA LEU A 173 6.66 -18.69 4.89
C LEU A 173 7.31 -19.99 4.40
N ALA A 174 8.63 -20.00 4.23
CA ALA A 174 9.41 -21.19 3.90
C ALA A 174 9.57 -22.19 5.07
N ALA A 175 9.06 -21.86 6.27
CA ALA A 175 9.36 -22.54 7.51
C ALA A 175 10.88 -22.67 7.83
N ALA A 176 11.72 -21.84 7.19
CA ALA A 176 13.16 -21.83 7.40
C ALA A 176 13.54 -21.17 8.73
N VAL A 177 12.67 -20.32 9.27
CA VAL A 177 12.83 -19.65 10.57
C VAL A 177 11.55 -19.72 11.39
N HIS A 178 11.69 -19.69 12.72
CA HIS A 178 10.57 -19.80 13.67
C HIS A 178 10.25 -18.47 14.38
N TRP A 179 10.49 -17.35 13.70
CA TRP A 179 10.21 -16.03 14.26
C TRP A 179 8.72 -15.83 14.56
N SER A 180 8.43 -15.06 15.59
CA SER A 180 7.07 -14.63 15.87
C SER A 180 6.56 -13.70 14.77
N TRP A 181 5.25 -13.71 14.53
CA TRP A 181 4.62 -12.79 13.56
C TRP A 181 4.86 -11.32 13.90
N LEU A 182 4.98 -11.01 15.19
CA LEU A 182 5.33 -9.67 15.64
C LEU A 182 6.68 -9.22 15.07
N ILE A 183 7.71 -10.07 15.11
CA ILE A 183 9.02 -9.76 14.50
C ILE A 183 8.86 -9.54 13.00
N VAL A 184 8.16 -10.44 12.31
CA VAL A 184 7.96 -10.39 10.84
C VAL A 184 7.22 -9.11 10.40
N PHE A 185 6.25 -8.64 11.18
CA PHE A 185 5.47 -7.44 10.87
C PHE A 185 6.05 -6.15 11.46
N THR A 186 7.07 -6.25 12.32
CA THR A 186 7.68 -5.10 13.02
C THR A 186 8.08 -3.95 12.07
N PRO A 187 8.69 -4.18 10.88
CA PRO A 187 9.10 -3.06 10.03
C PRO A 187 7.92 -2.14 9.66
N LEU A 188 6.80 -2.73 9.26
CA LEU A 188 5.60 -1.99 8.84
C LEU A 188 4.89 -1.34 10.02
N GLU A 189 4.83 -2.03 11.17
CA GLU A 189 4.25 -1.48 12.39
C GLU A 189 5.03 -0.26 12.88
N LEU A 190 6.37 -0.33 12.91
CA LEU A 190 7.22 0.80 13.28
C LEU A 190 7.04 1.98 12.32
N TYR A 191 6.93 1.72 11.01
CA TYR A 191 6.65 2.77 10.04
C TYR A 191 5.28 3.41 10.25
N ALA A 192 4.24 2.61 10.52
CA ALA A 192 2.90 3.10 10.76
C ALA A 192 2.82 3.94 12.06
N ILE A 193 3.44 3.45 13.14
CA ILE A 193 3.54 4.17 14.43
C ILE A 193 4.32 5.47 14.25
N GLY A 194 5.48 5.42 13.57
CA GLY A 194 6.29 6.61 13.29
C GLY A 194 5.53 7.65 12.48
N SER A 195 4.82 7.21 11.44
CA SER A 195 3.97 8.08 10.61
C SER A 195 2.82 8.71 11.41
N LEU A 196 2.21 7.95 12.33
CA LEU A 196 1.15 8.45 13.21
C LEU A 196 1.67 9.47 14.22
N VAL A 197 2.79 9.19 14.91
CA VAL A 197 3.41 10.09 15.88
C VAL A 197 3.84 11.40 15.22
N TYR A 198 4.46 11.31 14.04
CA TYR A 198 4.79 12.45 13.19
C TYR A 198 3.57 13.33 12.94
N TYR A 199 2.47 12.72 12.50
CA TYR A 199 1.25 13.46 12.19
C TYR A 199 0.61 14.12 13.40
N VAL A 200 0.53 13.40 14.54
CA VAL A 200 -0.07 13.92 15.78
C VAL A 200 0.73 15.09 16.35
N ARG A 201 2.06 15.07 16.23
CA ARG A 201 2.91 16.15 16.76
C ARG A 201 2.94 17.39 15.88
N GLY A 202 2.52 17.31 14.62
CA GLY A 202 2.57 18.44 13.69
C GLY A 202 4.00 18.92 13.38
N GLU A 203 5.02 18.17 13.82
CA GLU A 203 6.43 18.50 13.58
C GLU A 203 6.91 17.79 12.31
N LEU A 204 7.32 18.60 11.34
CA LEU A 204 7.88 18.24 10.03
C LEU A 204 9.28 17.60 10.15
N LEU A 205 9.43 16.51 10.91
CA LEU A 205 10.61 15.65 10.85
C LEU A 205 10.40 14.48 9.88
N PHE A 206 10.08 14.78 8.62
CA PHE A 206 10.63 13.96 7.55
C PHE A 206 12.02 14.54 7.31
N LEU A 207 13.07 13.78 7.63
CA LEU A 207 14.33 14.00 6.92
C LEU A 207 13.95 13.88 5.44
N PRO A 208 14.07 14.95 4.64
CA PRO A 208 13.85 14.82 3.21
C PRO A 208 14.68 13.63 2.74
N LEU A 209 14.14 12.84 1.81
CA LEU A 209 14.85 11.67 1.26
C LEU A 209 16.25 12.07 0.75
N ASP A 210 16.40 13.33 0.34
CA ASP A 210 17.65 14.00 0.03
C ASP A 210 18.70 13.86 1.16
N THR A 211 18.32 14.05 2.42
CA THR A 211 19.23 13.93 3.58
C THR A 211 19.61 12.48 3.89
N LEU A 212 18.72 11.51 3.64
CA LEU A 212 19.04 10.09 3.80
C LEU A 212 19.86 9.54 2.62
N SER A 213 19.66 10.04 1.41
CA SER A 213 20.50 9.70 0.26
C SER A 213 21.94 10.20 0.42
N THR A 214 22.16 11.38 1.01
CA THR A 214 23.51 11.86 1.32
C THR A 214 24.21 11.01 2.38
N ILE A 215 23.47 10.43 3.32
CA ILE A 215 24.03 9.58 4.39
C ILE A 215 24.30 8.15 3.89
N LEU A 216 23.50 7.63 2.95
CA LEU A 216 23.64 6.26 2.42
C LEU A 216 24.54 6.14 1.19
N PHE A 217 24.92 7.25 0.54
CA PHE A 217 25.84 7.28 -0.62
C PHE A 217 27.17 8.02 -0.32
N LEU A 218 27.49 8.25 0.96
CA LEU A 218 28.83 8.62 1.43
C LEU A 218 29.57 7.37 1.96
N GLU A 219 29.72 6.36 1.10
CA GLU A 219 30.80 5.36 1.14
C GLU A 219 31.19 4.98 -0.29
#